data_AF-A0A1P8ARS9-F1
#
_entry.id   AF-A0A1P8ARS9-F1
#
_cell.length_a   1.000
_cell.length_b   1.000
_cell.length_c   1.000
_cell.angle_alpha   90.00
_cell.angle_beta   90.00
_cell.angle_gamma   90.00
#
_symmetry.space_group_name_H-M   'P 1'
#
loop_
_entity.id
_entity.type
_entity.pdbx_description
1 polymer ?
#
loop_
_entity_poly.entity_id
_entity_poly.type
_entity_poly.pdbx_seq_one_letter_code
_entity_poly.pdbx_strand_id
1 'polypeptide(L)'
;MVPALRRLMDTKIQALRANETREFNVTLNGEYTFGPFSPIPLKTASIVDLSPGQCDGGRCILQVVKTLKSTLPPLLNAIEAFTVIDFPQMETNENDVAGIKNVQGTYGLSRISWQGDPCVPKQLLWDGLNCKNSDISTPPIITSLDLSSSGLTGIITQAIKNLTHLQILDLSDNNLTGEVPEFLADIKSLLVINLSGNNLSGSVPPSLLQKKGMKLNVEGNPHILCTTGSCVKKKEDGHKKKSVIVPVVASIASIAVLIGALVLFLILRKKRSPKVEGPPPSYMQASDGRLPRSSEPAIVTKNRRFSYSQVVIMTNNFQRILGKGGFGMVYHGFVNGTEQVAVKILSHSSSQGYKQFKAEVELLLRVHHKNLVGLVGYCDEGDNLALIYEYMANGDLKEHMSGTRNRFILNWGTRLKIVIESAQGLEYLHNGCKPPMVHRDVKTTNILLNEHFEAKLADFGLSRSFLIEGETHVSTVVAGTPGYLDPEYHRTNWLTEKSDVYSFGILLLEIITNRHVIDQSREKPHIGEWVGVMLTKGDIQSIMDPSLNEDYDSGSVWKAVELAMSCLNHSSARRPTMSQVVIELNECLASENARGGASRDMESKSSIEVSLTFGTEVSPNAR
;
A
#
# COMPACT_ATOMS: atom_id res chain seq x y z
N MET A 1 -21.74 -29.28 -1.43
CA MET A 1 -21.34 -28.54 -2.65
C MET A 1 -22.54 -28.27 -3.53
N VAL A 2 -23.17 -27.11 -3.36
CA VAL A 2 -24.30 -26.75 -4.20
C VAL A 2 -24.23 -25.28 -4.59
N PRO A 3 -24.14 -24.98 -5.89
CA PRO A 3 -24.40 -23.65 -6.34
C PRO A 3 -25.89 -23.33 -6.47
N ALA A 4 -26.28 -22.18 -5.94
CA ALA A 4 -27.56 -21.54 -6.20
C ALA A 4 -27.31 -20.32 -7.10
N LEU A 5 -28.07 -20.18 -8.18
CA LEU A 5 -27.85 -19.16 -9.21
C LEU A 5 -28.83 -18.01 -8.97
N ARG A 6 -28.40 -17.00 -8.21
CA ARG A 6 -29.36 -16.09 -7.56
C ARG A 6 -29.68 -14.82 -8.36
N ARG A 7 -29.00 -14.54 -9.47
CA ARG A 7 -29.44 -13.46 -10.36
C ARG A 7 -28.74 -13.47 -11.72
N LEU A 8 -29.49 -13.65 -12.79
CA LEU A 8 -29.10 -13.18 -14.13
C LEU A 8 -29.79 -11.85 -14.35
N MET A 9 -29.05 -10.76 -14.47
CA MET A 9 -29.62 -9.47 -14.84
C MET A 9 -29.44 -9.23 -16.33
N ASP A 10 -30.54 -8.90 -17.01
CA ASP A 10 -30.55 -8.54 -18.43
C ASP A 10 -31.24 -7.19 -18.61
N THR A 11 -30.57 -6.29 -19.31
CA THR A 11 -31.02 -4.94 -19.64
C THR A 11 -30.64 -4.71 -21.09
N LYS A 12 -31.65 -4.55 -21.93
CA LYS A 12 -31.42 -4.35 -23.36
C LYS A 12 -31.23 -2.87 -23.64
N ILE A 13 -29.97 -2.45 -23.76
CA ILE A 13 -29.53 -1.06 -23.93
C ILE A 13 -29.76 -0.56 -25.37
N GLN A 14 -29.93 -1.47 -26.34
CA GLN A 14 -30.13 -1.15 -27.75
C GLN A 14 -31.59 -1.36 -28.20
N ALA A 15 -32.19 -0.35 -28.82
CA ALA A 15 -33.49 -0.48 -29.46
C ALA A 15 -33.38 -1.42 -30.67
N LEU A 16 -34.23 -2.45 -30.73
CA LEU A 16 -34.29 -3.37 -31.87
C LEU A 16 -34.90 -2.68 -33.08
N ARG A 17 -34.39 -2.99 -34.28
CA ARG A 17 -35.10 -2.69 -35.52
C ARG A 17 -36.37 -3.55 -35.62
N ALA A 18 -37.36 -3.13 -36.41
CA ALA A 18 -38.68 -3.78 -36.50
C ALA A 18 -38.63 -5.30 -36.84
N ASN A 19 -37.54 -5.78 -37.47
CA ASN A 19 -37.36 -7.18 -37.86
C ASN A 19 -36.35 -7.93 -36.97
N GLU A 20 -35.86 -7.32 -35.89
CA GLU A 20 -34.91 -7.96 -35.00
C GLU A 20 -35.62 -8.52 -33.77
N THR A 21 -35.25 -9.72 -33.35
CA THR A 21 -35.76 -10.38 -32.14
C THR A 21 -34.58 -10.92 -31.36
N ARG A 22 -34.69 -10.87 -30.03
CA ARG A 22 -33.72 -11.48 -29.12
C ARG A 22 -34.48 -12.35 -28.14
N GLU A 23 -34.35 -13.66 -28.30
CA GLU A 23 -35.00 -14.66 -27.47
C GLU A 23 -34.01 -15.80 -27.18
N PHE A 24 -33.94 -16.25 -25.93
CA PHE A 24 -33.02 -17.31 -25.52
C PHE A 24 -33.57 -18.19 -24.40
N ASN A 25 -33.03 -19.40 -24.31
CA ASN A 25 -33.21 -20.33 -23.19
C ASN A 25 -31.95 -20.32 -22.32
N VAL A 26 -32.10 -20.72 -21.06
CA VAL A 26 -31.00 -20.95 -20.13
C VAL A 26 -30.99 -22.45 -19.80
N THR A 27 -29.81 -23.04 -19.84
CA THR A 27 -29.58 -24.43 -19.43
C THR A 27 -28.44 -24.51 -18.43
N LEU A 28 -28.50 -25.47 -17.51
CA LEU A 28 -27.44 -25.79 -16.56
C LEU A 28 -27.04 -27.25 -16.75
N ASN A 29 -25.78 -27.51 -17.06
CA ASN A 29 -25.26 -28.85 -17.38
C ASN A 29 -26.04 -29.57 -18.49
N GLY A 30 -26.59 -28.80 -19.44
CA GLY A 30 -27.43 -29.32 -20.52
C GLY A 30 -28.90 -29.53 -20.16
N GLU A 31 -29.28 -29.42 -18.88
CA GLU A 31 -30.68 -29.44 -18.45
C GLU A 31 -31.32 -28.06 -18.60
N TYR A 32 -32.57 -28.06 -19.07
CA TYR A 32 -33.34 -26.84 -19.27
C TYR A 32 -33.75 -26.21 -17.93
N THR A 33 -33.29 -24.98 -17.66
CA THR A 33 -33.60 -24.28 -16.40
C THR A 33 -34.62 -23.17 -16.58
N PHE A 34 -34.54 -22.37 -17.66
CA PHE A 34 -35.43 -21.22 -17.83
C PHE A 34 -35.58 -20.80 -19.30
N GLY A 35 -36.76 -20.27 -19.67
CA GLY A 35 -37.03 -19.70 -21.00
C GLY A 35 -38.40 -20.10 -21.56
N PRO A 36 -38.66 -19.83 -22.84
CA PRO A 36 -37.91 -18.88 -23.67
C PRO A 36 -38.08 -17.45 -23.13
N PHE A 37 -36.98 -16.71 -23.09
CA PHE A 37 -36.94 -15.37 -22.52
C PHE A 37 -36.60 -14.34 -23.59
N SER A 38 -37.44 -13.30 -23.70
CA SER A 38 -37.26 -12.17 -24.60
C SER A 38 -37.09 -10.88 -23.80
N PRO A 39 -35.88 -10.26 -23.77
CA PRO A 39 -35.63 -9.07 -22.98
C PRO A 39 -36.37 -7.86 -23.57
N ILE A 40 -37.09 -7.14 -22.71
CA ILE A 40 -37.78 -5.90 -23.06
C ILE A 40 -36.76 -4.76 -23.14
N PRO A 41 -36.73 -3.97 -24.23
CA PRO A 41 -35.86 -2.79 -24.34
C PRO A 41 -35.98 -1.87 -23.12
N LEU A 42 -34.84 -1.38 -22.62
CA LEU A 42 -34.75 -0.39 -21.54
C LEU A 42 -35.37 -0.82 -20.20
N LYS A 43 -35.64 -2.12 -20.01
CA LYS A 43 -36.07 -2.67 -18.72
C LYS A 43 -35.09 -3.72 -18.24
N THR A 44 -34.78 -3.67 -16.95
CA THR A 44 -34.00 -4.72 -16.28
C THR A 44 -34.92 -5.86 -15.90
N ALA A 45 -34.55 -7.07 -16.30
CA ALA A 45 -35.15 -8.30 -15.82
C ALA A 45 -34.13 -9.07 -14.99
N SER A 46 -34.59 -9.74 -13.93
CA SER A 46 -33.78 -10.66 -13.14
C SER A 46 -34.37 -12.06 -13.20
N ILE A 47 -33.57 -13.05 -13.59
CA ILE A 47 -33.92 -14.46 -13.50
C ILE A 47 -33.21 -15.02 -12.26
N VAL A 48 -33.97 -15.66 -11.37
CA VAL A 48 -33.47 -16.19 -10.09
C VAL A 48 -33.83 -17.66 -10.00
N ASP A 49 -32.83 -18.51 -9.77
CA ASP A 49 -33.04 -19.91 -9.41
C ASP A 49 -32.54 -20.14 -7.98
N LEU A 50 -33.47 -20.48 -7.10
CA LEU A 50 -33.18 -20.75 -5.68
C LEU A 50 -32.96 -22.25 -5.44
N SER A 51 -33.15 -23.09 -6.46
CA SER A 51 -33.04 -24.52 -6.33
C SER A 51 -31.56 -24.94 -6.35
N PRO A 52 -31.09 -25.61 -5.29
CA PRO A 52 -29.72 -26.10 -5.23
C PRO A 52 -29.47 -27.20 -6.28
N GLY A 53 -28.58 -26.97 -7.25
CA GLY A 53 -28.17 -27.99 -8.26
C GLY A 53 -26.85 -28.68 -7.94
N GLN A 54 -26.71 -29.98 -8.20
CA GLN A 54 -25.42 -30.67 -8.12
C GLN A 54 -24.65 -30.53 -9.44
N CYS A 55 -23.34 -30.31 -9.34
CA CYS A 55 -22.45 -30.20 -10.49
C CYS A 55 -21.42 -31.31 -10.50
N ASP A 56 -21.31 -32.00 -11.63
CA ASP A 56 -20.38 -33.10 -11.82
C ASP A 56 -18.92 -32.61 -11.73
N GLY A 57 -18.14 -33.22 -10.82
CA GLY A 57 -16.75 -32.87 -10.61
C GLY A 57 -16.50 -31.42 -10.15
N GLY A 58 -17.51 -30.76 -9.56
CA GLY A 58 -17.41 -29.37 -9.09
C GLY A 58 -17.44 -28.31 -10.21
N ARG A 59 -17.76 -28.70 -11.45
CA ARG A 59 -17.87 -27.79 -12.59
C ARG A 59 -19.32 -27.67 -13.06
N CYS A 60 -19.85 -26.46 -13.06
CA CYS A 60 -21.18 -26.18 -13.59
C CYS A 60 -21.06 -25.46 -14.94
N ILE A 61 -21.81 -25.92 -15.94
CA ILE A 61 -21.87 -25.32 -17.27
C ILE A 61 -23.23 -24.64 -17.43
N LEU A 62 -23.28 -23.33 -17.19
CA LEU A 62 -24.45 -22.53 -17.55
C LEU A 62 -24.36 -22.13 -19.02
N GLN A 63 -25.39 -22.41 -19.81
CA GLN A 63 -25.47 -21.98 -21.20
C GLN A 63 -26.68 -21.09 -21.41
N VAL A 64 -26.50 -20.04 -22.20
CA VAL A 64 -27.59 -19.20 -22.68
C VAL A 64 -27.70 -19.44 -24.18
N VAL A 65 -28.79 -20.09 -24.59
CA VAL A 65 -28.95 -20.66 -25.92
C VAL A 65 -29.97 -19.86 -26.72
N LYS A 66 -29.54 -19.30 -27.84
CA LYS A 66 -30.40 -18.60 -28.81
C LYS A 66 -31.55 -19.52 -29.27
N THR A 67 -32.80 -19.05 -29.25
CA THR A 67 -33.92 -19.81 -29.83
C THR A 67 -33.98 -19.65 -31.35
N LEU A 68 -34.71 -20.56 -32.03
CA LEU A 68 -34.96 -20.48 -33.47
C LEU A 68 -35.72 -19.21 -33.89
N LYS A 69 -36.46 -18.59 -32.96
CA LYS A 69 -37.22 -17.35 -33.21
C LYS A 69 -36.38 -16.09 -33.10
N SER A 70 -35.19 -16.20 -32.51
CA SER A 70 -34.29 -15.06 -32.29
C SER A 70 -33.49 -14.77 -33.54
N THR A 71 -33.41 -13.51 -33.97
CA THR A 71 -32.46 -13.12 -35.04
C THR A 71 -31.11 -12.74 -34.46
N LEU A 72 -31.06 -12.25 -33.23
CA LEU A 72 -29.84 -11.82 -32.53
C LEU A 72 -29.33 -12.88 -31.53
N PRO A 73 -28.03 -12.87 -31.18
CA PRO A 73 -27.51 -13.73 -30.12
C PRO A 73 -28.11 -13.36 -28.75
N PRO A 74 -28.01 -14.21 -27.71
CA PRO A 74 -28.39 -13.84 -26.36
C PRO A 74 -27.56 -12.66 -25.84
N LEU A 75 -28.06 -11.96 -24.82
CA LEU A 75 -27.33 -10.89 -24.12
C LEU A 75 -27.41 -11.17 -22.62
N LEU A 76 -26.32 -10.93 -21.90
CA LEU A 76 -26.26 -11.09 -20.46
C LEU A 76 -25.45 -9.94 -19.88
N ASN A 77 -26.00 -9.21 -18.90
CA ASN A 77 -25.31 -8.08 -18.29
C ASN A 77 -24.57 -8.48 -17.01
N ALA A 78 -25.19 -9.32 -16.18
CA ALA A 78 -24.56 -9.81 -14.96
C ALA A 78 -25.06 -11.20 -14.58
N ILE A 79 -24.20 -11.95 -13.89
CA ILE A 79 -24.50 -13.24 -13.29
C ILE A 79 -24.01 -13.26 -11.85
N GLU A 80 -24.85 -13.80 -10.96
CA GLU A 80 -24.48 -14.07 -9.58
C GLU A 80 -24.69 -15.57 -9.28
N ALA A 81 -23.61 -16.24 -8.89
CA ALA A 81 -23.60 -17.64 -8.51
C ALA A 81 -23.05 -17.79 -7.08
N PHE A 82 -23.74 -18.55 -6.26
CA PHE A 82 -23.35 -18.87 -4.89
C PHE A 82 -22.84 -20.31 -4.88
N THR A 83 -22.01 -20.69 -3.91
CA THR A 83 -21.70 -22.10 -3.63
C THR A 83 -21.77 -22.31 -2.13
N VAL A 84 -22.36 -23.43 -1.70
CA VAL A 84 -22.25 -23.86 -0.31
C VAL A 84 -20.82 -24.30 -0.04
N ILE A 85 -20.16 -23.62 0.89
CA ILE A 85 -18.84 -23.99 1.41
C ILE A 85 -19.08 -24.76 2.71
N ASP A 86 -18.83 -26.07 2.67
CA ASP A 86 -18.92 -26.90 3.87
C ASP A 86 -17.62 -26.73 4.66
N PHE A 87 -17.72 -26.20 5.88
CA PHE A 87 -16.58 -26.06 6.77
C PHE A 87 -16.50 -27.28 7.71
N PRO A 88 -15.32 -27.91 7.87
CA PRO A 88 -15.17 -29.06 8.76
C PRO A 88 -15.23 -28.67 10.25
N GLN A 89 -15.14 -27.38 10.56
CA GLN A 89 -15.09 -26.83 11.92
C GLN A 89 -16.47 -26.48 12.47
N MET A 90 -16.66 -26.65 13.78
CA MET A 90 -17.88 -26.22 14.46
C MET A 90 -18.08 -24.70 14.37
N GLU A 91 -19.35 -24.30 14.34
CA GLU A 91 -19.79 -22.91 14.45
C GLU A 91 -19.40 -22.32 15.82
N THR A 92 -19.30 -20.99 15.88
CA THR A 92 -19.02 -20.26 17.13
C THR A 92 -20.08 -20.56 18.18
N ASN A 93 -19.66 -20.57 19.45
CA ASN A 93 -20.57 -20.72 20.58
C ASN A 93 -21.78 -19.77 20.48
N GLU A 94 -23.00 -20.33 20.53
CA GLU A 94 -24.25 -19.60 20.28
C GLU A 94 -24.43 -18.37 21.20
N ASN A 95 -23.98 -18.45 22.46
CA ASN A 95 -24.09 -17.33 23.40
C ASN A 95 -23.19 -16.17 23.00
N ASP A 96 -22.00 -16.47 22.49
CA ASP A 96 -21.05 -15.47 22.00
C ASP A 96 -21.59 -14.82 20.71
N VAL A 97 -22.19 -15.61 19.80
CA VAL A 97 -22.88 -15.11 18.60
C VAL A 97 -24.01 -14.16 18.97
N ALA A 98 -24.88 -14.57 19.91
CA ALA A 98 -26.00 -13.73 20.36
C ALA A 98 -25.49 -12.46 21.07
N GLY A 99 -24.48 -12.59 21.93
CA GLY A 99 -23.85 -11.47 22.62
C GLY A 99 -23.30 -10.43 21.64
N ILE A 100 -22.49 -10.86 20.69
CA ILE A 100 -21.85 -9.92 19.75
C ILE A 100 -22.83 -9.31 18.75
N LYS A 101 -23.85 -10.06 18.30
CA LYS A 101 -24.92 -9.50 17.45
C LYS A 101 -25.78 -8.48 18.21
N ASN A 102 -26.00 -8.67 19.51
CA ASN A 102 -26.69 -7.67 20.33
C ASN A 102 -25.84 -6.42 20.53
N VAL A 103 -24.52 -6.57 20.71
CA VAL A 103 -23.58 -5.42 20.72
C VAL A 103 -23.63 -4.69 19.38
N GLN A 104 -23.59 -5.43 18.26
CA GLN A 104 -23.72 -4.88 16.90
C GLN A 104 -24.99 -4.05 16.75
N GLY A 105 -26.15 -4.63 17.12
CA GLY A 105 -27.45 -3.98 17.01
C GLY A 105 -27.59 -2.77 17.93
N THR A 106 -27.08 -2.85 19.16
CA THR A 106 -27.18 -1.76 20.15
C THR A 106 -26.46 -0.50 19.67
N TYR A 107 -25.26 -0.66 19.09
CA TYR A 107 -24.47 0.47 18.62
C TYR A 107 -24.64 0.79 17.13
N GLY A 108 -25.54 0.09 16.43
CA GLY A 108 -25.75 0.28 14.99
C GLY A 108 -24.50 0.03 14.16
N LEU A 109 -23.65 -0.92 14.57
CA LEU A 109 -22.36 -1.17 13.91
C LEU A 109 -22.57 -1.77 12.52
N SER A 110 -22.16 -1.02 11.50
CA SER A 110 -22.18 -1.46 10.09
C SER A 110 -20.76 -1.81 9.63
N ARG A 111 -20.27 -2.99 10.06
CA ARG A 111 -18.98 -3.54 9.62
C ARG A 111 -19.23 -4.61 8.57
N ILE A 112 -18.57 -4.51 7.40
CA ILE A 112 -18.71 -5.48 6.31
C ILE A 112 -18.28 -6.88 6.76
N SER A 113 -17.24 -6.96 7.59
CA SER A 113 -16.76 -8.23 8.16
C SER A 113 -17.72 -8.85 9.17
N TRP A 114 -18.69 -8.11 9.72
CA TRP A 114 -19.64 -8.62 10.71
C TRP A 114 -20.85 -9.28 10.05
N GLN A 115 -20.56 -10.28 9.21
CA GLN A 115 -21.55 -11.09 8.50
C GLN A 115 -21.26 -12.58 8.71
N GLY A 116 -22.32 -13.39 8.83
CA GLY A 116 -22.18 -14.83 9.05
C GLY A 116 -21.80 -15.19 10.49
N ASP A 117 -20.90 -16.16 10.62
CA ASP A 117 -20.38 -16.63 11.90
C ASP A 117 -19.17 -15.76 12.34
N PRO A 118 -19.11 -15.34 13.62
CA PRO A 118 -18.12 -14.37 14.08
C PRO A 118 -16.69 -14.89 14.16
N CYS A 119 -16.45 -16.20 14.32
CA CYS A 119 -15.10 -16.74 14.49
C CYS A 119 -14.66 -17.66 13.35
N VAL A 120 -15.59 -18.30 12.63
CA VAL A 120 -15.27 -19.27 11.58
C VAL A 120 -15.94 -18.93 10.23
N PRO A 121 -15.24 -19.17 9.11
CA PRO A 121 -13.87 -19.66 9.03
C PRO A 121 -12.86 -18.59 9.45
N LYS A 122 -11.66 -19.00 9.91
CA LYS A 122 -10.66 -18.07 10.45
C LYS A 122 -10.24 -16.96 9.46
N GLN A 123 -10.36 -17.21 8.15
CA GLN A 123 -10.08 -16.19 7.12
C GLN A 123 -11.15 -15.08 7.05
N LEU A 124 -12.34 -15.32 7.61
CA LEU A 124 -13.48 -14.39 7.66
C LEU A 124 -13.84 -13.99 9.11
N LEU A 125 -12.90 -14.18 10.05
CA LEU A 125 -13.04 -13.73 11.44
C LEU A 125 -13.46 -12.26 11.47
N TRP A 126 -14.49 -11.94 12.25
CA TRP A 126 -15.00 -10.57 12.34
C TRP A 126 -13.93 -9.62 12.86
N ASP A 127 -13.75 -8.48 12.20
CA ASP A 127 -12.74 -7.50 12.61
C ASP A 127 -13.02 -6.98 14.03
N GLY A 128 -11.96 -6.91 14.82
CA GLY A 128 -12.02 -6.53 16.24
C GLY A 128 -12.33 -7.70 17.17
N LEU A 129 -12.59 -8.91 16.65
CA LEU A 129 -12.70 -10.11 17.48
C LEU A 129 -11.39 -10.89 17.49
N ASN A 130 -11.10 -11.53 18.62
CA ASN A 130 -10.20 -12.66 18.68
C ASN A 130 -10.97 -13.82 19.30
N CYS A 131 -10.84 -15.00 18.71
CA CYS A 131 -11.51 -16.20 19.18
C CYS A 131 -10.49 -17.27 19.55
N LYS A 132 -10.73 -17.93 20.67
CA LYS A 132 -9.96 -19.11 21.05
C LYS A 132 -10.63 -20.34 20.44
N ASN A 133 -9.85 -21.09 19.68
CA ASN A 133 -10.22 -22.42 19.22
C ASN A 133 -9.19 -23.46 19.73
N SER A 134 -9.67 -24.57 20.29
CA SER A 134 -8.82 -25.65 20.81
C SER A 134 -8.62 -26.78 19.80
N ASP A 135 -9.63 -27.08 18.97
CA ASP A 135 -9.61 -28.08 17.89
C ASP A 135 -10.78 -27.89 16.90
N ILE A 136 -10.91 -28.75 15.89
CA ILE A 136 -11.98 -28.66 14.88
C ILE A 136 -13.37 -29.06 15.47
N SER A 137 -13.38 -29.72 16.63
CA SER A 137 -14.54 -30.37 17.25
C SER A 137 -15.12 -29.57 18.42
N THR A 138 -14.59 -28.39 18.72
CA THR A 138 -15.06 -27.52 19.79
C THR A 138 -15.50 -26.18 19.23
N PRO A 139 -16.68 -25.65 19.63
CA PRO A 139 -17.12 -24.33 19.22
C PRO A 139 -16.09 -23.26 19.62
N PRO A 140 -15.62 -22.43 18.68
CA PRO A 140 -14.83 -21.25 19.01
C PRO A 140 -15.56 -20.34 20.01
N ILE A 141 -14.79 -19.67 20.86
CA ILE A 141 -15.30 -18.68 21.83
C ILE A 141 -14.59 -17.34 21.67
N ILE A 142 -15.30 -16.23 21.83
CA ILE A 142 -14.78 -14.87 21.73
C ILE A 142 -14.00 -14.54 23.02
N THR A 143 -12.72 -14.23 22.86
CA THR A 143 -11.81 -13.88 23.98
C THR A 143 -11.35 -12.44 23.94
N SER A 144 -11.47 -11.74 22.81
CA SER A 144 -11.17 -10.31 22.70
C SER A 144 -12.24 -9.60 21.89
N LEU A 145 -12.63 -8.41 22.35
CA LEU A 145 -13.52 -7.49 21.66
C LEU A 145 -12.88 -6.10 21.63
N ASP A 146 -12.50 -5.67 20.45
CA ASP A 146 -11.95 -4.35 20.16
C ASP A 146 -12.93 -3.54 19.29
N LEU A 147 -13.53 -2.56 19.95
CA LEU A 147 -14.38 -1.53 19.35
C LEU A 147 -13.79 -0.13 19.60
N SER A 148 -12.47 -0.03 19.75
CA SER A 148 -11.79 1.26 19.84
C SER A 148 -12.05 2.10 18.59
N SER A 149 -12.10 3.43 18.74
CA SER A 149 -12.26 4.37 17.62
C SER A 149 -13.43 4.04 16.66
N SER A 150 -14.51 3.48 17.18
CA SER A 150 -15.65 2.99 16.39
C SER A 150 -16.83 3.96 16.35
N GLY A 151 -16.65 5.17 16.88
CA GLY A 151 -17.71 6.18 16.96
C GLY A 151 -18.89 5.77 17.85
N LEU A 152 -18.66 4.88 18.83
CA LEU A 152 -19.73 4.41 19.73
C LEU A 152 -20.29 5.59 20.53
N THR A 153 -21.61 5.60 20.69
CA THR A 153 -22.35 6.60 21.50
C THR A 153 -23.28 5.88 22.47
N GLY A 154 -23.83 6.63 23.44
CA GLY A 154 -24.70 6.05 24.47
C GLY A 154 -23.91 5.46 25.63
N ILE A 155 -24.47 4.47 26.33
CA ILE A 155 -23.86 3.82 27.50
C ILE A 155 -23.18 2.50 27.12
N ILE A 156 -22.29 2.00 27.98
CA ILE A 156 -21.70 0.67 27.83
C ILE A 156 -22.80 -0.40 27.98
N THR A 157 -23.14 -1.09 26.89
CA THR A 157 -24.26 -2.04 26.81
C THR A 157 -24.08 -3.30 27.66
N GLN A 158 -25.16 -3.74 28.31
CA GLN A 158 -25.25 -5.00 29.05
C GLN A 158 -25.01 -6.23 28.16
N ALA A 159 -25.17 -6.11 26.83
CA ALA A 159 -24.96 -7.22 25.89
C ALA A 159 -23.53 -7.80 25.98
N ILE A 160 -22.54 -7.01 26.41
CA ILE A 160 -21.16 -7.45 26.64
C ILE A 160 -21.09 -8.53 27.73
N LYS A 161 -22.03 -8.56 28.68
CA LYS A 161 -22.11 -9.58 29.75
C LYS A 161 -22.25 -11.01 29.20
N ASN A 162 -22.84 -11.17 28.01
CA ASN A 162 -23.03 -12.48 27.40
C ASN A 162 -21.71 -13.10 26.93
N LEU A 163 -20.67 -12.29 26.70
CA LEU A 163 -19.33 -12.73 26.32
C LEU A 163 -18.56 -13.21 27.56
N THR A 164 -19.00 -14.33 28.14
CA THR A 164 -18.52 -14.81 29.46
C THR A 164 -17.04 -15.20 29.49
N HIS A 165 -16.45 -15.47 28.33
CA HIS A 165 -15.03 -15.83 28.17
C HIS A 165 -14.13 -14.66 27.76
N LEU A 166 -14.68 -13.44 27.69
CA LEU A 166 -13.96 -12.26 27.25
C LEU A 166 -12.80 -11.89 28.18
N GLN A 167 -11.59 -11.81 27.62
CA GLN A 167 -10.36 -11.48 28.33
C GLN A 167 -9.94 -10.02 28.10
N ILE A 168 -10.19 -9.50 26.90
CA ILE A 168 -9.82 -8.15 26.51
C ILE A 168 -11.07 -7.44 25.99
N LEU A 169 -11.36 -6.29 26.59
CA LEU A 169 -12.39 -5.36 26.14
C LEU A 169 -11.76 -4.00 25.89
N ASP A 170 -11.72 -3.57 24.63
CA ASP A 170 -11.28 -2.23 24.25
C ASP A 170 -12.45 -1.43 23.66
N LEU A 171 -12.86 -0.37 24.36
CA LEU A 171 -13.87 0.60 23.96
C LEU A 171 -13.28 2.01 23.88
N SER A 172 -11.95 2.15 23.81
CA SER A 172 -11.29 3.44 23.89
C SER A 172 -11.56 4.34 22.67
N ASP A 173 -11.35 5.65 22.86
CA ASP A 173 -11.47 6.67 21.81
C ASP A 173 -12.84 6.66 21.11
N ASN A 174 -13.91 6.59 21.90
CA ASN A 174 -15.30 6.65 21.45
C ASN A 174 -16.01 7.84 22.12
N ASN A 175 -17.31 7.99 21.86
CA ASN A 175 -18.14 9.02 22.49
C ASN A 175 -19.15 8.40 23.48
N LEU A 176 -18.72 7.36 24.22
CA LEU A 176 -19.55 6.72 25.23
C LEU A 176 -19.72 7.64 26.44
N THR A 177 -20.88 7.55 27.07
CA THR A 177 -21.36 8.37 28.18
C THR A 177 -21.91 7.48 29.31
N GLY A 178 -22.28 8.09 30.44
CA GLY A 178 -22.80 7.37 31.60
C GLY A 178 -21.71 6.78 32.49
N GLU A 179 -22.10 5.93 33.43
CA GLU A 179 -21.18 5.34 34.41
C GLU A 179 -20.51 4.06 33.90
N VAL A 180 -19.36 3.70 34.48
CA VAL A 180 -18.72 2.39 34.24
C VAL A 180 -19.59 1.30 34.87
N PRO A 181 -20.15 0.34 34.10
CA PRO A 181 -21.10 -0.62 34.65
C PRO A 181 -20.45 -1.65 35.57
N GLU A 182 -21.13 -1.98 36.66
CA GLU A 182 -20.69 -3.00 37.62
C GLU A 182 -20.63 -4.41 37.00
N PHE A 183 -21.47 -4.72 36.00
CA PHE A 183 -21.49 -6.05 35.38
C PHE A 183 -20.14 -6.45 34.75
N LEU A 184 -19.27 -5.50 34.43
CA LEU A 184 -17.93 -5.80 33.91
C LEU A 184 -17.10 -6.59 34.95
N ALA A 185 -17.39 -6.46 36.25
CA ALA A 185 -16.77 -7.26 37.30
C ALA A 185 -17.22 -8.73 37.25
N ASP A 186 -18.45 -9.00 36.79
CA ASP A 186 -19.03 -10.35 36.71
C ASP A 186 -18.31 -11.25 35.69
N ILE A 187 -17.70 -10.65 34.66
CA ILE A 187 -16.98 -11.37 33.61
C ILE A 187 -15.61 -11.78 34.13
N LYS A 188 -15.53 -12.92 34.83
CA LYS A 188 -14.34 -13.38 35.58
C LYS A 188 -13.07 -13.50 34.73
N SER A 189 -13.21 -13.72 33.43
CA SER A 189 -12.14 -13.87 32.44
C SER A 189 -11.44 -12.56 32.05
N LEU A 190 -12.05 -11.38 32.30
CA LEU A 190 -11.47 -10.09 31.91
C LEU A 190 -10.13 -9.80 32.60
N LEU A 191 -9.13 -9.55 31.77
CA LEU A 191 -7.75 -9.18 32.13
C LEU A 191 -7.44 -7.73 31.78
N VAL A 192 -8.03 -7.21 30.70
CA VAL A 192 -7.79 -5.84 30.21
C VAL A 192 -9.11 -5.18 29.85
N ILE A 193 -9.36 -4.00 30.42
CA ILE A 193 -10.47 -3.12 30.08
C ILE A 193 -9.90 -1.75 29.74
N ASN A 194 -10.08 -1.32 28.51
CA ASN A 194 -9.65 -0.02 28.04
C ASN A 194 -10.87 0.85 27.70
N LEU A 195 -11.11 1.88 28.50
CA LEU A 195 -12.22 2.83 28.38
C LEU A 195 -11.71 4.26 28.17
N SER A 196 -10.43 4.45 27.83
CA SER A 196 -9.85 5.78 27.69
C SER A 196 -10.47 6.59 26.55
N GLY A 197 -10.36 7.91 26.59
CA GLY A 197 -10.80 8.78 25.49
C GLY A 197 -12.32 8.72 25.23
N ASN A 198 -13.13 8.59 26.29
CA ASN A 198 -14.59 8.64 26.22
C ASN A 198 -15.13 9.80 27.06
N ASN A 199 -16.46 9.91 27.19
CA ASN A 199 -17.14 10.90 28.02
C ASN A 199 -17.85 10.24 29.21
N LEU A 200 -17.23 9.21 29.81
CA LEU A 200 -17.78 8.51 30.97
C LEU A 200 -17.73 9.38 32.23
N SER A 201 -18.71 9.19 33.11
CA SER A 201 -18.91 9.97 34.33
C SER A 201 -19.07 9.07 35.56
N GLY A 202 -19.13 9.66 36.75
CA GLY A 202 -19.38 8.92 37.99
C GLY A 202 -18.13 8.24 38.54
N SER A 203 -18.32 7.32 39.49
CA SER A 203 -17.21 6.60 40.14
C SER A 203 -16.98 5.23 39.52
N VAL A 204 -15.73 4.80 39.39
CA VAL A 204 -15.42 3.41 38.98
C VAL A 204 -15.89 2.43 40.07
N PRO A 205 -16.69 1.39 39.72
CA PRO A 205 -17.17 0.40 40.69
C PRO A 205 -16.03 -0.24 41.52
N PRO A 206 -16.16 -0.30 42.86
CA PRO A 206 -15.14 -0.94 43.71
C PRO A 206 -14.90 -2.41 43.36
N SER A 207 -15.92 -3.12 42.88
CA SER A 207 -15.86 -4.50 42.42
C SER A 207 -14.88 -4.69 41.26
N LEU A 208 -14.75 -3.70 40.36
CA LEU A 208 -13.74 -3.70 39.30
C LEU A 208 -12.34 -3.41 39.84
N LEU A 209 -12.23 -2.44 40.76
CA LEU A 209 -10.94 -2.03 41.33
C LEU A 209 -10.28 -3.11 42.21
N GLN A 210 -11.09 -4.01 42.79
CA GLN A 210 -10.61 -5.10 43.64
C GLN A 210 -10.17 -6.35 42.85
N LYS A 211 -10.41 -6.40 41.53
CA LYS A 211 -10.08 -7.55 40.70
C LYS A 211 -8.57 -7.66 40.45
N LYS A 212 -7.93 -8.61 41.12
CA LYS A 212 -6.49 -8.84 41.03
C LYS A 212 -6.07 -9.22 39.60
N GLY A 213 -5.01 -8.59 39.10
CA GLY A 213 -4.42 -8.90 37.78
C GLY A 213 -5.15 -8.27 36.59
N MET A 214 -6.26 -7.56 36.82
CA MET A 214 -6.96 -6.82 35.77
C MET A 214 -6.36 -5.42 35.58
N LYS A 215 -6.14 -5.01 34.34
CA LYS A 215 -5.73 -3.65 33.97
C LYS A 215 -6.96 -2.86 33.52
N LEU A 216 -7.21 -1.72 34.15
CA LEU A 216 -8.28 -0.79 33.79
C LEU A 216 -7.67 0.54 33.37
N ASN A 217 -7.94 0.97 32.14
CA ASN A 217 -7.60 2.31 31.66
C ASN A 217 -8.87 3.15 31.50
N VAL A 218 -8.89 4.32 32.13
CA VAL A 218 -10.00 5.29 32.08
C VAL A 218 -9.50 6.71 31.78
N GLU A 219 -8.25 6.84 31.31
CA GLU A 219 -7.64 8.14 31.00
C GLU A 219 -8.45 8.91 29.95
N GLY A 220 -8.48 10.24 30.02
CA GLY A 220 -9.19 11.05 29.02
C GLY A 220 -10.72 11.05 29.14
N ASN A 221 -11.29 10.58 30.26
CA ASN A 221 -12.70 10.77 30.62
C ASN A 221 -12.85 11.98 31.57
N PRO A 222 -13.43 13.11 31.13
CA PRO A 222 -13.42 14.36 31.90
C PRO A 222 -14.16 14.29 33.25
N HIS A 223 -15.18 13.45 33.36
CA HIS A 223 -16.11 13.42 34.49
C HIS A 223 -15.99 12.17 35.37
N ILE A 224 -14.94 11.34 35.17
CA ILE A 224 -14.76 10.11 35.92
C ILE A 224 -13.96 10.32 37.22
N LEU A 225 -14.52 9.82 38.32
CA LEU A 225 -13.91 9.79 39.64
C LEU A 225 -13.27 8.41 39.85
N CYS A 226 -11.95 8.37 39.83
CA CYS A 226 -11.18 7.18 40.21
C CYS A 226 -10.30 7.55 41.41
N THR A 227 -10.61 6.98 42.57
CA THR A 227 -10.04 7.34 43.88
C THR A 227 -8.92 6.41 44.35
N THR A 228 -8.61 5.33 43.62
CA THR A 228 -7.52 4.40 43.94
C THR A 228 -6.34 4.55 42.96
N GLY A 229 -5.12 4.33 43.44
CA GLY A 229 -3.85 4.47 42.70
C GLY A 229 -3.64 3.53 41.51
N SER A 230 -4.71 2.91 40.99
CA SER A 230 -4.72 2.09 39.78
C SER A 230 -4.99 2.91 38.51
N CYS A 231 -5.43 4.17 38.65
CA CYS A 231 -5.72 5.06 37.52
C CYS A 231 -4.57 6.04 37.28
N VAL A 232 -4.03 6.08 36.06
CA VAL A 232 -3.03 7.07 35.62
C VAL A 232 -3.77 8.38 35.29
N LYS A 233 -3.46 9.49 35.99
CA LYS A 233 -3.91 10.84 35.63
C LYS A 233 -2.70 11.76 35.37
N LYS A 234 -2.67 12.47 34.24
CA LYS A 234 -1.71 13.55 33.98
C LYS A 234 -2.20 14.90 34.54
N LYS A 235 -1.24 15.71 34.96
CA LYS A 235 -1.40 17.08 35.47
C LYS A 235 -1.75 18.04 34.32
N GLU A 236 -2.72 18.93 34.53
CA GLU A 236 -2.94 20.09 33.67
C GLU A 236 -2.20 21.32 34.24
N ASP A 237 -1.47 22.00 33.36
CA ASP A 237 -0.75 23.25 33.60
C ASP A 237 -1.67 24.47 33.44
N GLY A 238 -1.64 25.39 34.42
CA GLY A 238 -2.25 26.71 34.36
C GLY A 238 -1.58 27.69 35.33
N HIS A 239 -0.78 28.61 34.79
CA HIS A 239 -0.07 29.75 35.42
C HIS A 239 -0.88 30.51 36.52
N LYS A 240 -0.36 31.13 37.61
CA LYS A 240 0.89 31.89 37.84
C LYS A 240 1.03 32.31 39.35
N LYS A 241 2.29 32.55 39.79
CA LYS A 241 2.86 33.28 40.97
C LYS A 241 3.10 32.45 42.26
N LYS A 242 4.27 32.44 42.93
CA LYS A 242 5.62 33.06 42.79
C LYS A 242 6.64 32.14 43.49
N SER A 243 7.89 32.15 43.02
CA SER A 243 9.03 31.33 43.47
C SER A 243 9.77 31.88 44.69
N VAL A 244 10.17 30.99 45.63
CA VAL A 244 11.42 31.08 46.40
C VAL A 244 12.05 29.68 46.58
N ILE A 245 13.27 29.57 46.05
CA ILE A 245 14.39 28.62 46.04
C ILE A 245 14.52 27.53 47.17
N VAL A 246 14.47 26.24 46.76
CA VAL A 246 15.46 25.08 46.87
C VAL A 246 16.15 24.82 48.26
N PRO A 247 16.29 23.55 48.76
CA PRO A 247 17.07 22.53 48.07
C PRO A 247 16.65 21.06 48.01
N VAL A 248 17.00 20.52 46.83
CA VAL A 248 17.22 19.12 46.48
C VAL A 248 18.43 18.59 47.25
N VAL A 249 18.23 17.63 48.16
CA VAL A 249 19.31 16.75 48.63
C VAL A 249 18.74 15.35 48.86
N ALA A 250 18.80 14.50 47.84
CA ALA A 250 18.86 13.03 47.99
C ALA A 250 19.08 12.29 46.67
N SER A 251 18.74 12.84 45.51
CA SER A 251 18.67 12.03 44.28
C SER A 251 19.72 12.34 43.19
N ILE A 252 20.62 13.32 43.40
CA ILE A 252 21.69 13.63 42.44
C ILE A 252 22.97 12.81 42.73
N ALA A 253 23.24 12.46 43.99
CA ALA A 253 24.42 11.67 44.36
C ALA A 253 24.41 10.28 43.72
N SER A 254 23.25 9.65 43.60
CA SER A 254 23.08 8.31 43.05
C SER A 254 23.40 8.23 41.56
N ILE A 255 23.02 9.27 40.80
CA ILE A 255 23.22 9.33 39.35
C ILE A 255 24.68 9.70 39.02
N ALA A 256 25.29 10.60 39.78
CA ALA A 256 26.70 10.95 39.60
C ALA A 256 27.64 9.79 39.92
N VAL A 257 27.32 8.97 40.94
CA VAL A 257 28.09 7.76 41.28
C VAL A 257 27.93 6.69 40.20
N LEU A 258 26.74 6.52 39.63
CA LEU A 258 26.51 5.58 38.52
C LEU A 258 27.24 6.00 37.24
N ILE A 259 27.23 7.29 36.90
CA ILE A 259 27.97 7.82 35.75
C ILE A 259 29.48 7.73 35.98
N GLY A 260 29.96 8.05 37.19
CA GLY A 260 31.36 7.91 37.58
C GLY A 260 31.86 6.45 37.52
N ALA A 261 31.05 5.51 37.99
CA ALA A 261 31.36 4.08 37.91
C ALA A 261 31.38 3.58 36.45
N LEU A 262 30.47 4.06 35.60
CA LEU A 262 30.44 3.73 34.17
C LEU A 262 31.67 4.27 33.44
N VAL A 263 32.07 5.52 33.72
CA VAL A 263 33.27 6.14 33.15
C VAL A 263 34.55 5.44 33.64
N LEU A 264 34.63 5.09 34.93
CA LEU A 264 35.75 4.34 35.48
C LEU A 264 35.85 2.93 34.87
N PHE A 265 34.72 2.25 34.67
CA PHE A 265 34.66 0.95 34.01
C PHE A 265 35.13 1.01 32.55
N LEU A 266 34.78 2.07 31.82
CA LEU A 266 35.24 2.28 30.44
C LEU A 266 36.74 2.64 30.37
N ILE A 267 37.27 3.39 31.33
CA ILE A 267 38.71 3.70 31.44
C ILE A 267 39.52 2.45 31.81
N LEU A 268 39.00 1.61 32.72
CA LEU A 268 39.64 0.35 33.10
C LEU A 268 39.62 -0.69 31.98
N ARG A 269 38.58 -0.69 31.12
CA ARG A 269 38.55 -1.49 29.88
C ARG A 269 39.54 -0.99 28.83
N LYS A 270 39.79 0.32 28.76
CA LYS A 270 40.80 0.90 27.84
C LYS A 270 42.25 0.64 28.29
N LYS A 271 42.47 0.19 29.54
CA LYS A 271 43.80 -0.12 30.10
C LYS A 271 44.21 -1.60 30.02
N ARG A 272 43.38 -2.48 29.46
CA ARG A 272 43.75 -3.89 29.18
C ARG A 272 43.70 -4.17 27.67
N SER A 273 44.69 -3.64 26.96
CA SER A 273 45.19 -4.24 25.74
C SER A 273 46.59 -4.78 26.04
N PRO A 274 46.91 -6.05 25.71
CA PRO A 274 48.25 -6.58 25.91
C PRO A 274 49.22 -5.89 24.94
N LYS A 275 50.27 -5.26 25.49
CA LYS A 275 51.46 -4.85 24.73
C LYS A 275 52.30 -6.09 24.43
N VAL A 276 52.62 -6.34 23.16
CA VAL A 276 53.78 -7.12 22.73
C VAL A 276 54.58 -6.22 21.81
N GLU A 277 55.77 -5.84 22.26
CA GLU A 277 56.80 -5.15 21.46
C GLU A 277 57.68 -6.20 20.76
N GLY A 278 57.98 -5.96 19.49
CA GLY A 278 58.99 -6.68 18.69
C GLY A 278 59.35 -5.84 17.45
N PRO A 279 60.63 -5.83 17.01
CA PRO A 279 61.27 -4.69 16.31
C PRO A 279 61.07 -4.68 14.77
N PRO A 280 61.46 -3.58 14.07
CA PRO A 280 61.08 -3.37 12.67
C PRO A 280 62.06 -4.03 11.69
N PRO A 281 61.60 -4.46 10.50
CA PRO A 281 62.45 -4.56 9.32
C PRO A 281 62.06 -3.44 8.33
N SER A 282 62.94 -2.47 8.08
CA SER A 282 64.04 -2.51 7.09
C SER A 282 63.54 -2.55 5.64
N TYR A 283 63.81 -1.44 4.95
CA TYR A 283 63.85 -1.31 3.49
C TYR A 283 64.61 -2.47 2.84
N MET A 284 64.08 -3.03 1.75
CA MET A 284 64.87 -3.46 0.61
C MET A 284 64.03 -3.67 -0.65
N GLN A 285 64.56 -3.16 -1.76
CA GLN A 285 64.11 -3.33 -3.14
C GLN A 285 64.19 -4.80 -3.59
N ALA A 286 63.34 -5.18 -4.55
CA ALA A 286 63.72 -6.13 -5.59
C ALA A 286 62.96 -5.83 -6.90
N SER A 287 63.76 -5.75 -7.95
CA SER A 287 63.46 -5.51 -9.37
C SER A 287 62.97 -6.78 -10.08
N ASP A 288 62.46 -6.54 -11.30
CA ASP A 288 62.26 -7.46 -12.43
C ASP A 288 61.17 -8.54 -12.29
N GLY A 289 60.29 -8.73 -13.26
CA GLY A 289 60.33 -8.36 -14.66
C GLY A 289 59.91 -9.59 -15.46
N ARG A 290 58.77 -9.50 -16.17
CA ARG A 290 58.42 -10.30 -17.36
C ARG A 290 57.07 -9.85 -17.93
N LEU A 291 57.14 -9.15 -19.05
CA LEU A 291 56.17 -9.22 -20.15
C LEU A 291 56.80 -10.10 -21.26
N PRO A 292 56.09 -10.61 -22.30
CA PRO A 292 54.88 -10.01 -22.88
C PRO A 292 53.75 -10.95 -23.38
N ARG A 293 52.65 -10.29 -23.75
CA ARG A 293 51.66 -10.61 -24.82
C ARG A 293 50.63 -11.72 -24.57
N SER A 294 49.38 -11.32 -24.41
CA SER A 294 48.43 -11.31 -25.55
C SER A 294 47.20 -10.47 -25.19
N SER A 295 46.65 -9.86 -26.22
CA SER A 295 45.58 -8.88 -26.26
C SER A 295 44.22 -9.51 -26.01
N GLU A 296 43.61 -9.23 -24.85
CA GLU A 296 42.16 -9.21 -24.64
C GLU A 296 41.87 -8.17 -23.53
N PRO A 297 40.85 -7.30 -23.68
CA PRO A 297 40.49 -6.37 -22.62
C PRO A 297 39.91 -7.16 -21.46
N ALA A 298 40.73 -7.38 -20.42
CA ALA A 298 40.27 -7.93 -19.16
C ALA A 298 39.12 -7.05 -18.65
N ILE A 299 37.94 -7.67 -18.59
CA ILE A 299 36.70 -7.11 -18.05
C ILE A 299 37.06 -6.50 -16.69
N VAL A 300 37.07 -5.17 -16.64
CA VAL A 300 37.22 -4.38 -15.43
C VAL A 300 36.12 -4.83 -14.48
N THR A 301 36.49 -5.62 -13.47
CA THR A 301 35.65 -5.88 -12.30
C THR A 301 35.47 -4.53 -11.60
N LYS A 302 34.43 -3.78 -11.99
CA LYS A 302 34.10 -2.45 -11.47
C LYS A 302 33.95 -2.52 -9.95
N ASN A 303 34.94 -2.03 -9.20
CA ASN A 303 34.71 -1.59 -7.84
C ASN A 303 33.70 -0.44 -7.89
N ARG A 304 32.44 -0.70 -7.51
CA ARG A 304 31.34 0.28 -7.49
C ARG A 304 31.44 1.29 -6.33
N ARG A 305 32.59 1.35 -5.65
CA ARG A 305 32.84 2.24 -4.49
C ARG A 305 33.80 3.35 -4.89
N PHE A 306 33.39 4.59 -4.68
CA PHE A 306 34.16 5.80 -4.91
C PHE A 306 34.60 6.42 -3.59
N SER A 307 35.77 7.06 -3.57
CA SER A 307 36.18 7.90 -2.43
C SER A 307 35.45 9.23 -2.43
N TYR A 308 35.38 9.91 -1.29
CA TYR A 308 34.74 11.22 -1.22
C TYR A 308 35.48 12.26 -2.07
N SER A 309 36.81 12.17 -2.15
CA SER A 309 37.61 13.01 -3.05
C SER A 309 37.22 12.82 -4.53
N GLN A 310 36.92 11.58 -4.95
CA GLN A 310 36.42 11.31 -6.29
C GLN A 310 35.02 11.90 -6.50
N VAL A 311 34.15 11.85 -5.49
CA VAL A 311 32.81 12.48 -5.55
C VAL A 311 32.90 14.01 -5.70
N VAL A 312 33.82 14.66 -4.99
CA VAL A 312 34.07 16.11 -5.13
C VAL A 312 34.54 16.45 -6.55
N ILE A 313 35.48 15.66 -7.10
CA ILE A 313 35.96 15.85 -8.49
C ILE A 313 34.82 15.62 -9.50
N MET A 314 34.07 14.52 -9.33
CA MET A 314 32.96 14.11 -10.19
C MET A 314 31.90 15.19 -10.32
N THR A 315 31.61 15.90 -9.23
CA THR A 315 30.57 16.95 -9.16
C THR A 315 31.11 18.36 -9.44
N ASN A 316 32.38 18.48 -9.83
CA ASN A 316 33.10 19.75 -9.95
C ASN A 316 32.91 20.64 -8.71
N ASN A 317 33.20 20.08 -7.53
CA ASN A 317 32.99 20.72 -6.24
C ASN A 317 31.52 21.14 -6.00
N PHE A 318 30.59 20.23 -6.30
CA PHE A 318 29.15 20.40 -6.07
C PHE A 318 28.53 21.62 -6.78
N GLN A 319 29.06 22.02 -7.94
CA GLN A 319 28.70 23.28 -8.60
C GLN A 319 27.25 23.32 -9.11
N ARG A 320 26.76 22.21 -9.70
CA ARG A 320 25.46 22.16 -10.38
C ARG A 320 24.47 21.28 -9.62
N ILE A 321 23.50 21.92 -9.00
CA ILE A 321 22.39 21.26 -8.30
C ILE A 321 21.33 20.84 -9.33
N LEU A 322 20.89 19.58 -9.25
CA LEU A 322 19.78 19.04 -10.01
C LEU A 322 18.48 19.06 -9.21
N GLY A 323 18.55 18.90 -7.89
CA GLY A 323 17.36 18.89 -7.04
C GLY A 323 17.70 18.84 -5.55
N LYS A 324 16.67 19.12 -4.74
CA LYS A 324 16.73 19.04 -3.28
C LYS A 324 15.59 18.15 -2.79
N GLY A 325 15.93 16.98 -2.26
CA GLY A 325 14.97 16.03 -1.69
C GLY A 325 14.96 16.04 -0.15
N GLY A 326 14.06 15.26 0.44
CA GLY A 326 14.00 15.06 1.90
C GLY A 326 15.24 14.39 2.50
N PHE A 327 16.09 13.79 1.65
CA PHE A 327 17.24 12.99 2.06
C PHE A 327 18.58 13.59 1.63
N GLY A 328 18.57 14.77 1.01
CA GLY A 328 19.79 15.47 0.64
C GLY A 328 19.75 16.18 -0.70
N MET A 329 20.92 16.61 -1.15
CA MET A 329 21.10 17.40 -2.38
C MET A 329 21.56 16.48 -3.52
N VAL A 330 21.00 16.66 -4.70
CA VAL A 330 21.41 15.93 -5.91
C VAL A 330 22.19 16.88 -6.82
N TYR A 331 23.37 16.45 -7.25
CA TYR A 331 24.27 17.21 -8.10
C TYR A 331 24.50 16.51 -9.44
N HIS A 332 24.74 17.29 -10.47
CA HIS A 332 25.22 16.78 -11.76
C HIS A 332 26.72 16.50 -11.68
N GLY A 333 27.19 15.47 -12.38
CA GLY A 333 28.61 15.16 -12.43
C GLY A 333 29.00 14.27 -13.61
N PHE A 334 30.29 13.93 -13.66
CA PHE A 334 30.87 13.07 -14.68
C PHE A 334 31.79 12.00 -14.08
N VAL A 335 31.58 10.74 -14.46
CA VAL A 335 32.48 9.62 -14.17
C VAL A 335 33.41 9.41 -15.37
N ASN A 336 34.70 9.16 -15.12
CA ASN A 336 35.73 8.96 -16.16
C ASN A 336 35.83 10.10 -17.19
N GLY A 337 35.32 11.30 -16.87
CA GLY A 337 35.37 12.49 -17.73
C GLY A 337 34.32 12.54 -18.86
N THR A 338 33.53 11.49 -19.06
CA THR A 338 32.57 11.43 -20.19
C THR A 338 31.17 10.96 -19.79
N GLU A 339 31.04 10.09 -18.79
CA GLU A 339 29.76 9.48 -18.40
C GLU A 339 29.02 10.41 -17.44
N GLN A 340 27.88 10.97 -17.86
CA GLN A 340 27.07 11.85 -17.02
C GLN A 340 26.37 11.07 -15.90
N VAL A 341 26.41 11.63 -14.69
CA VAL A 341 25.81 11.02 -13.50
C VAL A 341 25.05 12.03 -12.64
N ALA A 342 24.15 11.50 -11.82
CA ALA A 342 23.49 12.22 -10.74
C ALA A 342 24.04 11.74 -9.39
N VAL A 343 24.58 12.65 -8.59
CA VAL A 343 25.21 12.37 -7.30
C VAL A 343 24.32 12.88 -6.17
N LYS A 344 23.69 11.97 -5.43
CA LYS A 344 22.85 12.26 -4.26
C LYS A 344 23.73 12.22 -3.01
N ILE A 345 23.95 13.38 -2.39
CA ILE A 345 24.67 13.52 -1.12
C ILE A 345 23.66 13.45 0.01
N LEU A 346 23.84 12.49 0.92
CA LEU A 346 22.89 12.25 2.01
C LEU A 346 23.14 13.20 3.18
N SER A 347 22.07 13.79 3.71
CA SER A 347 22.15 14.71 4.84
C SER A 347 22.32 13.97 6.18
N HIS A 348 23.25 14.45 7.02
CA HIS A 348 23.61 13.85 8.32
C HIS A 348 22.54 13.96 9.42
N SER A 349 21.35 14.49 9.12
CA SER A 349 20.39 14.95 10.13
C SER A 349 19.55 13.85 10.80
N SER A 350 19.72 12.57 10.46
CA SER A 350 19.02 11.48 11.17
C SER A 350 19.67 10.10 11.01
N SER A 351 19.47 9.24 12.01
CA SER A 351 19.76 7.79 11.93
C SER A 351 18.96 7.06 10.85
N GLN A 352 17.92 7.70 10.32
CA GLN A 352 17.11 7.21 9.21
C GLN A 352 17.85 7.30 7.88
N GLY A 353 18.62 8.36 7.61
CA GLY A 353 19.34 8.55 6.35
C GLY A 353 20.35 7.43 6.06
N TYR A 354 21.09 6.98 7.08
CA TYR A 354 22.03 5.86 6.94
C TYR A 354 21.34 4.52 6.65
N LYS A 355 20.16 4.28 7.25
CA LYS A 355 19.37 3.06 6.98
C LYS A 355 18.85 3.03 5.54
N GLN A 356 18.43 4.18 5.02
CA GLN A 356 17.96 4.31 3.64
C GLN A 356 19.11 4.16 2.65
N PHE A 357 20.26 4.77 2.93
CA PHE A 357 21.48 4.57 2.15
C PHE A 357 21.85 3.08 2.03
N LYS A 358 21.93 2.36 3.16
CA LYS A 358 22.22 0.94 3.14
C LYS A 358 21.19 0.14 2.34
N ALA A 359 19.89 0.41 2.54
CA ALA A 359 18.84 -0.27 1.79
C ALA A 359 19.01 -0.03 0.27
N GLU A 360 19.25 1.21 -0.13
CA GLU A 360 19.38 1.57 -1.53
C GLU A 360 20.63 0.95 -2.19
N VAL A 361 21.78 0.93 -1.51
CA VAL A 361 22.99 0.23 -1.99
C VAL A 361 22.76 -1.28 -2.06
N GLU A 362 22.23 -1.91 -1.00
CA GLU A 362 22.03 -3.36 -0.94
C GLU A 362 21.05 -3.87 -2.01
N LEU A 363 20.00 -3.09 -2.31
CA LEU A 363 18.99 -3.43 -3.30
C LEU A 363 19.47 -3.12 -4.72
N LEU A 364 19.91 -1.89 -5.02
CA LEU A 364 20.25 -1.48 -6.38
C LEU A 364 21.54 -2.10 -6.93
N LEU A 365 22.41 -2.64 -6.07
CA LEU A 365 23.54 -3.44 -6.55
C LEU A 365 23.12 -4.75 -7.22
N ARG A 366 21.93 -5.28 -6.89
CA ARG A 366 21.43 -6.58 -7.36
C ARG A 366 20.37 -6.47 -8.45
N VAL A 367 19.85 -5.28 -8.68
CA VAL A 367 18.62 -5.04 -9.44
C VAL A 367 18.95 -4.19 -10.65
N HIS A 368 18.66 -4.69 -11.85
CA HIS A 368 18.92 -3.98 -13.10
C HIS A 368 17.75 -4.19 -14.05
N HIS A 369 17.07 -3.11 -14.43
CA HIS A 369 15.93 -3.16 -15.34
C HIS A 369 15.85 -1.84 -16.11
N LYS A 370 15.41 -1.89 -17.38
CA LYS A 370 15.33 -0.71 -18.25
C LYS A 370 14.48 0.43 -17.68
N ASN A 371 13.47 0.12 -16.86
CA ASN A 371 12.57 1.09 -16.23
C ASN A 371 12.86 1.34 -14.74
N LEU A 372 14.05 1.00 -14.26
CA LEU A 372 14.52 1.36 -12.92
C LEU A 372 15.80 2.18 -13.06
N VAL A 373 15.97 3.22 -12.25
CA VAL A 373 17.18 4.04 -12.30
C VAL A 373 18.39 3.22 -11.82
N GLY A 374 19.40 3.13 -12.67
CA GLY A 374 20.62 2.37 -12.44
C GLY A 374 21.57 3.06 -11.47
N LEU A 375 22.06 2.30 -10.49
CA LEU A 375 23.14 2.73 -9.59
C LEU A 375 24.50 2.47 -10.24
N VAL A 376 25.23 3.55 -10.54
CA VAL A 376 26.60 3.51 -11.09
C VAL A 376 27.60 3.17 -9.97
N GLY A 377 27.40 3.72 -8.78
CA GLY A 377 28.20 3.39 -7.60
C GLY A 377 27.80 4.17 -6.36
N TYR A 378 28.61 4.05 -5.30
CA TYR A 378 28.35 4.71 -4.02
C TYR A 378 29.65 5.17 -3.34
N CYS A 379 29.53 6.08 -2.39
CA CYS A 379 30.59 6.49 -1.47
C CYS A 379 30.12 6.23 -0.03
N ASP A 380 30.98 5.60 0.75
CA ASP A 380 30.79 5.30 2.18
C ASP A 380 32.12 5.60 2.89
N GLU A 381 32.37 6.87 3.22
CA GLU A 381 33.60 7.33 3.87
C GLU A 381 33.30 8.18 5.11
N GLY A 382 33.23 7.52 6.27
CA GLY A 382 32.94 8.18 7.54
C GLY A 382 31.53 8.76 7.52
N ASP A 383 31.43 10.08 7.65
CA ASP A 383 30.15 10.78 7.58
C ASP A 383 29.74 11.09 6.12
N ASN A 384 30.65 10.97 5.16
CA ASN A 384 30.39 11.31 3.76
C ASN A 384 29.76 10.14 3.01
N LEU A 385 28.44 10.22 2.82
CA LEU A 385 27.65 9.21 2.11
C LEU A 385 27.12 9.78 0.80
N ALA A 386 27.36 9.06 -0.29
CA ALA A 386 26.87 9.46 -1.61
C ALA A 386 26.37 8.27 -2.43
N LEU A 387 25.32 8.49 -3.22
CA LEU A 387 24.83 7.55 -4.23
C LEU A 387 25.00 8.17 -5.60
N ILE A 388 25.59 7.42 -6.53
CA ILE A 388 25.89 7.87 -7.89
C ILE A 388 25.00 7.06 -8.84
N TYR A 389 24.09 7.73 -9.51
CA TYR A 389 23.14 7.15 -10.47
C TYR A 389 23.45 7.60 -11.88
N GLU A 390 22.88 6.89 -12.85
CA GLU A 390 22.76 7.40 -14.22
C GLU A 390 22.04 8.76 -14.22
N TYR A 391 22.43 9.64 -15.14
CA TYR A 391 21.84 10.96 -15.28
C TYR A 391 20.53 10.91 -16.07
N MET A 392 19.45 11.42 -15.47
CA MET A 392 18.12 11.50 -16.08
C MET A 392 17.88 12.90 -16.65
N ALA A 393 18.19 13.09 -17.94
CA ALA A 393 18.29 14.41 -18.57
C ALA A 393 17.00 15.26 -18.51
N ASN A 394 15.84 14.62 -18.56
CA ASN A 394 14.53 15.28 -18.50
C ASN A 394 13.98 15.37 -17.07
N GLY A 395 14.67 14.79 -16.07
CA GLY A 395 14.30 14.75 -14.65
C GLY A 395 12.89 14.24 -14.38
N ASP A 396 12.20 14.74 -13.35
CA ASP A 396 10.98 14.08 -12.87
C ASP A 396 9.70 14.44 -13.63
N LEU A 397 8.77 13.49 -13.66
CA LEU A 397 7.50 13.60 -14.38
C LEU A 397 6.63 14.75 -13.88
N LYS A 398 6.65 15.06 -12.59
CA LYS A 398 5.79 16.09 -12.00
C LYS A 398 6.09 17.47 -12.60
N GLU A 399 7.36 17.78 -12.84
CA GLU A 399 7.78 19.04 -13.47
C GLU A 399 7.28 19.22 -14.91
N HIS A 400 7.12 18.12 -15.66
CA HIS A 400 6.56 18.13 -17.02
C HIS A 400 5.04 18.29 -16.99
N MET A 401 4.38 17.67 -16.02
CA MET A 401 2.93 17.78 -15.83
C MET A 401 2.52 19.19 -15.40
N SER A 402 3.32 19.88 -14.57
CA SER A 402 3.08 21.27 -14.16
C SER A 402 3.50 22.32 -15.19
N GLY A 403 4.12 21.93 -16.31
CA GLY A 403 4.57 22.86 -17.36
C GLY A 403 5.77 23.75 -16.97
N THR A 404 6.45 23.44 -15.86
CA THR A 404 7.58 24.24 -15.33
C THR A 404 8.88 24.05 -16.11
N ARG A 405 9.08 22.89 -16.74
CA ARG A 405 10.34 22.53 -17.41
C ARG A 405 10.30 22.65 -18.93
N ASN A 406 9.12 22.48 -19.53
CA ASN A 406 8.88 22.56 -20.97
C ASN A 406 7.51 23.18 -21.25
N ARG A 407 7.41 24.02 -22.28
CA ARG A 407 6.13 24.60 -22.75
C ARG A 407 5.21 23.57 -23.43
N PHE A 408 5.66 22.33 -23.60
CA PHE A 408 4.92 21.27 -24.30
C PHE A 408 4.14 20.44 -23.29
N ILE A 409 2.82 20.46 -23.44
CA ILE A 409 1.90 19.63 -22.67
C ILE A 409 2.05 18.18 -23.16
N LEU A 410 2.27 17.24 -22.24
CA LEU A 410 2.30 15.81 -22.57
C LEU A 410 0.91 15.37 -23.03
N ASN A 411 0.80 14.92 -24.28
CA ASN A 411 -0.44 14.32 -24.80
C ASN A 411 -0.75 12.98 -24.10
N TRP A 412 -1.98 12.50 -24.26
CA TRP A 412 -2.46 11.32 -23.56
C TRP A 412 -1.66 10.05 -23.89
N GLY A 413 -1.33 9.83 -25.16
CA GLY A 413 -0.51 8.68 -25.57
C GLY A 413 0.88 8.66 -24.93
N THR A 414 1.54 9.82 -24.78
CA THR A 414 2.84 9.93 -24.09
C THR A 414 2.70 9.67 -22.59
N ARG A 415 1.64 10.20 -21.95
CA ARG A 415 1.34 9.91 -20.54
C ARG A 415 1.16 8.41 -20.31
N LEU A 416 0.40 7.73 -21.15
CA LEU A 416 0.20 6.28 -21.07
C LEU A 416 1.51 5.50 -21.19
N LYS A 417 2.39 5.87 -22.14
CA LYS A 417 3.71 5.23 -22.28
C LYS A 417 4.55 5.33 -21.00
N ILE A 418 4.64 6.54 -20.44
CA ILE A 418 5.38 6.80 -19.19
C ILE A 418 4.82 5.96 -18.03
N VAL A 419 3.50 5.88 -17.93
CA VAL A 419 2.82 5.08 -16.89
C VAL A 419 3.08 3.58 -17.09
N ILE A 420 3.01 3.08 -18.33
CA ILE A 420 3.29 1.67 -18.66
C ILE A 420 4.74 1.32 -18.29
N GLU A 421 5.70 2.16 -18.66
CA GLU A 421 7.10 1.98 -18.33
C GLU A 421 7.34 1.97 -16.82
N SER A 422 6.69 2.89 -16.10
CA SER A 422 6.72 2.91 -14.63
C SER A 422 6.12 1.64 -14.02
N ALA A 423 5.01 1.15 -14.57
CA ALA A 423 4.35 -0.09 -14.15
C ALA A 423 5.23 -1.31 -14.40
N GLN A 424 5.94 -1.38 -15.54
CA GLN A 424 6.89 -2.45 -15.86
C GLN A 424 8.07 -2.49 -14.88
N GLY A 425 8.59 -1.32 -14.48
CA GLY A 425 9.61 -1.23 -13.43
C GLY A 425 9.11 -1.81 -12.11
N LEU A 426 7.90 -1.44 -11.69
CA LEU A 426 7.31 -1.90 -10.44
C LEU A 426 6.92 -3.38 -10.47
N GLU A 427 6.38 -3.87 -11.60
CA GLU A 427 6.14 -5.30 -11.85
C GLU A 427 7.42 -6.12 -11.71
N TYR A 428 8.53 -5.65 -12.26
CA TYR A 428 9.81 -6.32 -12.12
C TYR A 428 10.26 -6.41 -10.64
N LEU A 429 10.03 -5.39 -9.82
CA LEU A 429 10.31 -5.45 -8.39
C LEU A 429 9.47 -6.51 -7.66
N HIS A 430 8.19 -6.63 -8.02
CA HIS A 430 7.25 -7.55 -7.37
C HIS A 430 7.42 -9.01 -7.83
N ASN A 431 7.63 -9.23 -9.13
CA ASN A 431 7.58 -10.56 -9.73
C ASN A 431 8.92 -11.03 -10.31
N GLY A 432 9.75 -10.09 -10.77
CA GLY A 432 11.04 -10.37 -11.40
C GLY A 432 12.20 -10.52 -10.41
N CYS A 433 12.08 -9.96 -9.21
CA CYS A 433 13.12 -10.01 -8.19
C CYS A 433 12.89 -11.16 -7.21
N LYS A 434 13.98 -11.83 -6.82
CA LYS A 434 13.98 -12.87 -5.78
C LYS A 434 14.98 -12.54 -4.68
N PRO A 435 14.52 -12.29 -3.44
CA PRO A 435 13.11 -12.17 -3.04
C PRO A 435 12.40 -10.95 -3.66
N PRO A 436 11.05 -10.91 -3.69
CA PRO A 436 10.30 -9.74 -4.14
C PRO A 436 10.66 -8.49 -3.35
N MET A 437 10.46 -7.32 -3.96
CA MET A 437 10.74 -6.03 -3.33
C MET A 437 9.54 -5.10 -3.43
N VAL A 438 9.26 -4.38 -2.35
CA VAL A 438 8.24 -3.32 -2.28
C VAL A 438 8.94 -1.97 -2.23
N HIS A 439 8.54 -1.04 -3.10
CA HIS A 439 9.14 0.28 -3.28
C HIS A 439 8.76 1.27 -2.15
N ARG A 440 7.49 1.29 -1.75
CA ARG A 440 6.89 2.10 -0.66
C ARG A 440 6.79 3.61 -0.87
N ASP A 441 7.44 4.15 -1.89
CA ASP A 441 7.38 5.58 -2.21
C ASP A 441 7.11 5.84 -3.70
N VAL A 442 6.12 5.15 -4.27
CA VAL A 442 5.70 5.35 -5.67
C VAL A 442 4.91 6.66 -5.77
N LYS A 443 5.42 7.62 -6.55
CA LYS A 443 4.83 8.95 -6.80
C LYS A 443 5.45 9.59 -8.04
N THR A 444 4.79 10.60 -8.61
CA THR A 444 5.23 11.28 -9.84
C THR A 444 6.63 11.92 -9.76
N THR A 445 7.06 12.41 -8.59
CA THR A 445 8.42 12.96 -8.41
C THR A 445 9.51 11.89 -8.42
N ASN A 446 9.13 10.62 -8.29
CA ASN A 446 10.05 9.48 -8.30
C ASN A 446 10.04 8.75 -9.65
N ILE A 447 9.30 9.26 -10.64
CA ILE A 447 9.38 8.81 -12.04
C ILE A 447 10.28 9.78 -12.80
N LEU A 448 11.46 9.33 -13.19
CA LEU A 448 12.44 10.14 -13.90
C LEU A 448 12.47 9.79 -15.40
N LEU A 449 12.73 10.79 -16.23
CA LEU A 449 12.76 10.68 -17.69
C LEU A 449 14.20 10.85 -18.21
N ASN A 450 14.66 9.88 -19.00
CA ASN A 450 15.97 9.97 -19.65
C ASN A 450 15.92 10.89 -20.88
N GLU A 451 17.03 11.02 -21.60
CA GLU A 451 17.14 11.87 -22.80
C GLU A 451 16.18 11.47 -23.94
N HIS A 452 15.74 10.21 -23.97
CA HIS A 452 14.78 9.66 -24.93
C HIS A 452 13.31 9.75 -24.45
N PHE A 453 13.04 10.41 -23.31
CA PHE A 453 11.73 10.47 -22.66
C PHE A 453 11.20 9.11 -22.17
N GLU A 454 12.08 8.13 -21.97
CA GLU A 454 11.73 6.85 -21.36
C GLU A 454 11.72 6.99 -19.83
N ALA A 455 10.71 6.41 -19.20
CA ALA A 455 10.48 6.50 -17.77
C ALA A 455 11.22 5.42 -16.97
N LYS A 456 11.85 5.86 -15.87
CA LYS A 456 12.49 5.00 -14.88
C LYS A 456 12.07 5.38 -13.47
N LEU A 457 11.69 4.37 -12.68
CA LEU A 457 11.37 4.52 -11.27
C LEU A 457 12.66 4.73 -10.44
N ALA A 458 12.64 5.69 -9.55
CA ALA A 458 13.76 6.15 -8.73
C ALA A 458 13.43 6.19 -7.23
N ASP A 459 14.46 6.43 -6.41
CA ASP A 459 14.41 6.62 -4.95
C ASP A 459 13.99 5.38 -4.15
N PHE A 460 14.91 4.43 -4.04
CA PHE A 460 14.70 3.14 -3.37
C PHE A 460 15.04 3.19 -1.88
N GLY A 461 15.25 4.38 -1.31
CA GLY A 461 15.70 4.54 0.07
C GLY A 461 14.73 3.94 1.10
N LEU A 462 13.43 3.88 0.79
CA LEU A 462 12.42 3.26 1.66
C LEU A 462 12.18 1.78 1.36
N SER A 463 12.64 1.28 0.22
CA SER A 463 12.33 -0.04 -0.32
C SER A 463 12.71 -1.18 0.63
N ARG A 464 11.97 -2.28 0.53
CA ARG A 464 12.15 -3.47 1.37
C ARG A 464 12.00 -4.75 0.55
N SER A 465 12.91 -5.69 0.77
CA SER A 465 12.81 -7.06 0.28
C SER A 465 12.12 -7.96 1.31
N PHE A 466 11.32 -8.93 0.86
CA PHE A 466 10.81 -9.99 1.74
C PHE A 466 11.98 -10.92 2.14
N LEU A 467 12.24 -11.11 3.44
CA LEU A 467 13.44 -11.84 3.89
C LEU A 467 13.26 -13.36 3.84
N ILE A 468 12.04 -13.86 3.64
CA ILE A 468 11.67 -15.28 3.67
C ILE A 468 10.79 -15.59 2.45
N GLU A 469 11.15 -16.61 1.67
CA GLU A 469 10.30 -17.10 0.57
C GLU A 469 8.96 -17.61 1.14
N GLY A 470 7.86 -17.02 0.69
CA GLY A 470 6.50 -17.41 1.08
C GLY A 470 5.78 -16.48 2.06
N GLU A 471 6.42 -15.42 2.56
CA GLU A 471 5.72 -14.37 3.31
C GLU A 471 4.93 -13.46 2.36
N THR A 472 3.64 -13.25 2.66
CA THR A 472 2.76 -12.37 1.89
C THR A 472 2.80 -10.92 2.36
N HIS A 473 3.45 -10.64 3.50
CA HIS A 473 3.50 -9.31 4.11
C HIS A 473 4.75 -9.13 4.99
N VAL A 474 5.20 -7.89 5.14
CA VAL A 474 6.27 -7.48 6.06
C VAL A 474 5.69 -6.56 7.12
N SER A 475 5.80 -6.93 8.40
CA SER A 475 5.47 -6.02 9.51
C SER A 475 6.57 -4.98 9.68
N THR A 476 6.29 -3.70 9.39
CA THR A 476 7.30 -2.65 9.45
C THR A 476 6.71 -1.29 9.79
N VAL A 477 7.53 -0.39 10.34
CA VAL A 477 7.16 1.00 10.63
C VAL A 477 6.64 1.65 9.35
N VAL A 478 5.45 2.26 9.45
CA VAL A 478 4.82 3.01 8.36
C VAL A 478 5.76 4.10 7.86
N ALA A 479 6.05 4.06 6.55
CA ALA A 479 6.82 5.08 5.85
C ALA A 479 6.34 5.16 4.40
N GLY A 480 6.38 6.36 3.85
CA GLY A 480 5.91 6.71 2.51
C GLY A 480 5.49 8.18 2.47
N THR A 481 5.02 8.64 1.31
CA THR A 481 4.56 10.02 1.13
C THR A 481 3.06 10.15 1.48
N PRO A 482 2.67 11.12 2.34
CA PRO A 482 1.25 11.39 2.61
C PRO A 482 0.46 11.66 1.31
N GLY A 483 -0.71 11.02 1.20
CA GLY A 483 -1.55 11.07 -0.01
C GLY A 483 -1.35 9.91 -1.00
N TYR A 484 -0.19 9.25 -0.98
CA TYR A 484 0.04 8.02 -1.77
C TYR A 484 -0.03 6.76 -0.90
N LEU A 485 0.02 6.94 0.42
CA LEU A 485 0.14 5.85 1.38
C LEU A 485 -1.10 4.97 1.41
N ASP A 486 -0.89 3.66 1.25
CA ASP A 486 -1.92 2.63 1.37
C ASP A 486 -2.61 2.69 2.76
N PRO A 487 -3.94 2.89 2.83
CA PRO A 487 -4.67 2.98 4.09
C PRO A 487 -4.68 1.66 4.87
N GLU A 488 -4.63 0.51 4.18
CA GLU A 488 -4.56 -0.79 4.83
C GLU A 488 -3.21 -0.95 5.51
N TYR A 489 -2.12 -0.69 4.79
CA TYR A 489 -0.76 -0.68 5.35
C TYR A 489 -0.61 0.31 6.51
N HIS A 490 -1.13 1.53 6.36
CA HIS A 490 -1.10 2.54 7.43
C HIS A 490 -1.78 2.06 8.71
N ARG A 491 -2.90 1.34 8.59
CA ARG A 491 -3.68 0.84 9.73
C ARG A 491 -3.08 -0.42 10.35
N THR A 492 -2.60 -1.36 9.55
CA THR A 492 -2.19 -2.70 10.01
C THR A 492 -0.68 -2.82 10.25
N ASN A 493 0.12 -1.89 9.73
CA ASN A 493 1.58 -2.01 9.57
C ASN A 493 2.01 -3.20 8.69
N TRP A 494 1.10 -3.83 7.96
CA TRP A 494 1.39 -4.94 7.04
C TRP A 494 1.68 -4.38 5.66
N LEU A 495 2.97 -4.37 5.32
CA LEU A 495 3.41 -3.96 4.00
C LEU A 495 3.33 -5.15 3.04
N THR A 496 2.70 -4.94 1.90
CA THR A 496 2.63 -5.93 0.81
C THR A 496 2.99 -5.26 -0.52
N GLU A 497 3.22 -6.04 -1.56
CA GLU A 497 3.33 -5.52 -2.93
C GLU A 497 2.07 -4.76 -3.37
N LYS A 498 0.91 -5.08 -2.78
CA LYS A 498 -0.36 -4.37 -3.02
C LYS A 498 -0.37 -2.95 -2.45
N SER A 499 0.53 -2.60 -1.54
CA SER A 499 0.68 -1.23 -1.06
C SER A 499 1.31 -0.31 -2.13
N ASP A 500 2.21 -0.86 -2.94
CA ASP A 500 2.72 -0.17 -4.12
C ASP A 500 1.64 -0.03 -5.21
N VAL A 501 0.78 -1.05 -5.39
CA VAL A 501 -0.36 -0.99 -6.33
C VAL A 501 -1.29 0.17 -5.96
N TYR A 502 -1.61 0.35 -4.68
CA TYR A 502 -2.41 1.49 -4.22
C TYR A 502 -1.72 2.82 -4.56
N SER A 503 -0.44 2.95 -4.23
CA SER A 503 0.36 4.16 -4.51
C SER A 503 0.41 4.46 -6.01
N PHE A 504 0.51 3.41 -6.85
CA PHE A 504 0.46 3.51 -8.30
C PHE A 504 -0.91 3.97 -8.81
N GLY A 505 -2.00 3.52 -8.20
CA GLY A 505 -3.35 4.02 -8.50
C GLY A 505 -3.48 5.54 -8.28
N ILE A 506 -2.89 6.06 -7.20
CA ILE A 506 -2.85 7.51 -6.94
C ILE A 506 -1.99 8.23 -7.97
N LEU A 507 -0.83 7.68 -8.32
CA LEU A 507 0.04 8.21 -9.38
C LEU A 507 -0.70 8.29 -10.72
N LEU A 508 -1.47 7.26 -11.08
CA LEU A 508 -2.27 7.24 -12.30
C LEU A 508 -3.37 8.31 -12.27
N LEU A 509 -4.09 8.47 -11.16
CA LEU A 509 -5.06 9.56 -11.03
C LEU A 509 -4.41 10.96 -11.10
N GLU A 510 -3.23 11.14 -10.51
CA GLU A 510 -2.49 12.41 -10.60
C GLU A 510 -2.12 12.72 -12.07
N ILE A 511 -1.76 11.73 -12.87
CA ILE A 511 -1.41 11.91 -14.29
C ILE A 511 -2.65 12.15 -15.17
N ILE A 512 -3.75 11.45 -14.90
CA ILE A 512 -5.03 11.62 -15.62
C ILE A 512 -5.58 13.03 -15.40
N THR A 513 -5.59 13.47 -14.14
CA THR A 513 -6.26 14.71 -13.73
C THR A 513 -5.35 15.94 -13.78
N ASN A 514 -4.03 15.74 -13.69
CA ASN A 514 -3.02 16.77 -13.47
C ASN A 514 -3.36 17.70 -12.29
N ARG A 515 -3.89 17.11 -11.20
CA ARG A 515 -4.30 17.80 -9.98
C ARG A 515 -3.49 17.34 -8.79
N HIS A 516 -3.36 18.22 -7.78
CA HIS A 516 -2.74 17.85 -6.51
C HIS A 516 -3.48 16.67 -5.86
N VAL A 517 -2.71 15.70 -5.35
CA VAL A 517 -3.22 14.51 -4.64
C VAL A 517 -4.02 14.87 -3.40
N ILE A 518 -3.57 15.88 -2.65
CA ILE A 518 -4.28 16.45 -1.51
C ILE A 518 -4.54 17.92 -1.79
N ASP A 519 -5.80 18.34 -1.71
CA ASP A 519 -6.24 19.70 -1.98
C ASP A 519 -7.42 20.08 -1.07
N GLN A 520 -7.15 20.89 -0.06
CA GLN A 520 -8.14 21.28 0.96
C GLN A 520 -9.28 22.14 0.41
N SER A 521 -9.16 22.68 -0.82
CA SER A 521 -10.23 23.45 -1.45
C SER A 521 -11.36 22.56 -2.00
N ARG A 522 -11.13 21.25 -2.15
CA ARG A 522 -12.13 20.30 -2.65
C ARG A 522 -13.04 19.83 -1.53
N GLU A 523 -14.29 19.51 -1.90
CA GLU A 523 -15.24 18.83 -1.00
C GLU A 523 -14.66 17.53 -0.43
N LYS A 524 -13.94 16.79 -1.27
CA LYS A 524 -13.12 15.64 -0.89
C LYS A 524 -11.65 15.98 -1.09
N PRO A 525 -10.86 16.20 -0.03
CA PRO A 525 -9.49 16.66 -0.15
C PRO A 525 -8.57 15.70 -0.90
N HIS A 526 -8.82 14.39 -0.75
CA HIS A 526 -8.01 13.35 -1.38
C HIS A 526 -8.49 13.06 -2.80
N ILE A 527 -7.56 12.98 -3.75
CA ILE A 527 -7.86 12.79 -5.17
C ILE A 527 -8.69 11.54 -5.46
N GLY A 528 -8.41 10.42 -4.80
CA GLY A 528 -9.17 9.18 -5.01
C GLY A 528 -10.64 9.29 -4.60
N GLU A 529 -10.93 10.00 -3.51
CA GLU A 529 -12.30 10.24 -3.06
C GLU A 529 -13.02 11.22 -3.99
N TRP A 530 -12.33 12.25 -4.44
CA TRP A 530 -12.86 13.23 -5.39
C TRP A 530 -13.22 12.58 -6.73
N VAL A 531 -12.33 11.76 -7.30
CA VAL A 531 -12.62 11.01 -8.54
C VAL A 531 -13.79 10.05 -8.33
N GLY A 532 -13.86 9.36 -7.17
CA GLY A 532 -15.00 8.52 -6.83
C GLY A 532 -16.34 9.26 -6.89
N VAL A 533 -16.40 10.50 -6.38
CA VAL A 533 -17.60 11.36 -6.49
C VAL A 533 -17.88 11.73 -7.95
N MET A 534 -16.87 12.09 -8.74
CA MET A 534 -17.08 12.46 -10.14
C MET A 534 -17.58 11.29 -10.99
N LEU A 535 -17.12 10.06 -10.71
CA LEU A 535 -17.60 8.85 -11.38
C LEU A 535 -19.09 8.60 -11.13
N THR A 536 -19.61 8.89 -9.94
CA THR A 536 -21.05 8.78 -9.66
C THR A 536 -21.91 9.77 -10.45
N LYS A 537 -21.30 10.86 -10.94
CA LYS A 537 -21.95 11.85 -11.80
C LYS A 537 -21.88 11.47 -13.29
N GLY A 538 -21.04 10.50 -13.65
CA GLY A 538 -20.86 10.05 -15.04
C GLY A 538 -20.10 11.03 -15.95
N ASP A 539 -19.38 11.99 -15.38
CA ASP A 539 -18.70 13.06 -16.13
C ASP A 539 -17.18 12.83 -16.16
N ILE A 540 -16.71 12.09 -17.17
CA ILE A 540 -15.28 11.80 -17.38
C ILE A 540 -14.49 13.03 -17.85
N GLN A 541 -15.14 13.97 -18.57
CA GLN A 541 -14.49 15.18 -19.06
C GLN A 541 -14.07 16.08 -17.89
N SER A 542 -14.89 16.13 -16.82
CA SER A 542 -14.55 16.86 -15.60
C SER A 542 -13.35 16.30 -14.82
N ILE A 543 -13.05 15.01 -15.02
CA ILE A 543 -11.92 14.30 -14.37
C ILE A 543 -10.62 14.60 -15.10
N MET A 544 -10.66 14.65 -16.44
CA MET A 544 -9.47 14.78 -17.26
C MET A 544 -8.79 16.14 -17.09
N ASP A 545 -7.46 16.12 -17.27
CA ASP A 545 -6.65 17.33 -17.35
C ASP A 545 -7.18 18.26 -18.45
N PRO A 546 -7.66 19.48 -18.11
CA PRO A 546 -8.21 20.42 -19.08
C PRO A 546 -7.21 20.83 -20.16
N SER A 547 -5.91 20.75 -19.89
CA SER A 547 -4.86 21.12 -20.84
C SER A 547 -4.75 20.15 -22.04
N LEU A 548 -5.36 18.97 -21.95
CA LEU A 548 -5.44 18.02 -23.06
C LEU A 548 -6.47 18.42 -24.13
N ASN A 549 -7.35 19.40 -23.86
CA ASN A 549 -8.34 19.92 -24.81
C ASN A 549 -9.17 18.83 -25.51
N GLU A 550 -9.58 17.80 -24.77
CA GLU A 550 -10.33 16.64 -25.29
C GLU A 550 -9.59 15.81 -26.36
N ASP A 551 -8.27 16.00 -26.52
CA ASP A 551 -7.43 15.23 -27.44
C ASP A 551 -7.02 13.87 -26.84
N TYR A 552 -8.01 12.99 -26.69
CA TYR A 552 -7.84 11.62 -26.21
C TYR A 552 -9.02 10.73 -26.60
N ASP A 553 -8.80 9.42 -26.66
CA ASP A 553 -9.84 8.43 -26.77
C ASP A 553 -10.59 8.26 -25.44
N SER A 554 -11.90 8.48 -25.47
CA SER A 554 -12.73 8.41 -24.26
C SER A 554 -12.79 7.00 -23.66
N GLY A 555 -12.71 5.95 -24.49
CA GLY A 555 -12.66 4.57 -24.02
C GLY A 555 -11.35 4.24 -23.30
N SER A 556 -10.23 4.68 -23.85
CA SER A 556 -8.89 4.61 -23.25
C SER A 556 -8.86 5.28 -21.88
N VAL A 557 -9.37 6.51 -21.80
CA VAL A 557 -9.44 7.27 -20.55
C VAL A 557 -10.34 6.58 -19.52
N TRP A 558 -11.55 6.17 -19.92
CA TRP A 558 -12.50 5.52 -19.03
C TRP A 558 -11.88 4.28 -18.37
N LYS A 559 -11.24 3.44 -19.19
CA LYS A 559 -10.56 2.23 -18.74
C LYS A 559 -9.38 2.55 -17.82
N ALA A 560 -8.60 3.57 -18.13
CA ALA A 560 -7.49 4.01 -17.26
C ALA A 560 -8.00 4.50 -15.89
N VAL A 561 -9.13 5.22 -15.84
CA VAL A 561 -9.76 5.65 -14.58
C VAL A 561 -10.30 4.46 -13.79
N GLU A 562 -11.00 3.52 -14.43
CA GLU A 562 -11.48 2.29 -13.78
C GLU A 562 -10.33 1.48 -13.19
N LEU A 563 -9.24 1.31 -13.94
CA LEU A 563 -8.04 0.65 -13.47
C LEU A 563 -7.44 1.35 -12.26
N ALA A 564 -7.33 2.69 -12.30
CA ALA A 564 -6.84 3.47 -11.17
C ALA A 564 -7.71 3.24 -9.92
N MET A 565 -9.03 3.29 -10.06
CA MET A 565 -9.97 3.05 -8.95
C MET A 565 -9.91 1.62 -8.42
N SER A 566 -9.67 0.64 -9.29
CA SER A 566 -9.42 -0.76 -8.89
C SER A 566 -8.14 -0.90 -8.06
N CYS A 567 -7.07 -0.19 -8.42
CA CYS A 567 -5.84 -0.10 -7.63
C CYS A 567 -6.06 0.53 -6.25
N LEU A 568 -7.03 1.45 -6.13
CA LEU A 568 -7.37 2.14 -4.88
C LEU A 568 -8.33 1.38 -3.96
N ASN A 569 -8.64 0.12 -4.25
CA ASN A 569 -9.53 -0.67 -3.42
C ASN A 569 -9.05 -0.72 -1.96
N HIS A 570 -9.96 -0.54 -1.00
CA HIS A 570 -9.64 -0.59 0.42
C HIS A 570 -9.06 -1.94 0.87
N SER A 571 -9.43 -3.02 0.17
CA SER A 571 -8.87 -4.35 0.41
C SER A 571 -7.77 -4.65 -0.60
N SER A 572 -6.54 -4.85 -0.12
CA SER A 572 -5.37 -5.29 -0.87
C SER A 572 -5.63 -6.52 -1.74
N ALA A 573 -6.43 -7.48 -1.24
CA ALA A 573 -6.81 -8.69 -1.94
C ALA A 573 -7.66 -8.45 -3.20
N ARG A 574 -8.37 -7.32 -3.27
CA ARG A 574 -9.19 -6.93 -4.44
C ARG A 574 -8.45 -6.02 -5.43
N ARG A 575 -7.28 -5.51 -5.06
CA ARG A 575 -6.45 -4.73 -5.99
C ARG A 575 -5.88 -5.65 -7.06
N PRO A 576 -5.67 -5.19 -8.30
CA PRO A 576 -4.97 -5.97 -9.32
C PRO A 576 -3.51 -6.22 -8.93
N THR A 577 -2.82 -7.13 -9.61
CA THR A 577 -1.35 -7.22 -9.55
C THR A 577 -0.74 -6.22 -10.54
N MET A 578 0.52 -5.85 -10.37
CA MET A 578 1.19 -4.96 -11.34
C MET A 578 1.23 -5.55 -12.76
N SER A 579 1.29 -6.88 -12.91
CA SER A 579 1.15 -7.53 -14.22
C SER A 579 -0.21 -7.28 -14.87
N GLN A 580 -1.29 -7.35 -14.11
CA GLN A 580 -2.64 -7.01 -14.60
C GLN A 580 -2.72 -5.53 -14.96
N VAL A 581 -2.16 -4.64 -14.13
CA VAL A 581 -2.08 -3.20 -14.39
C VAL A 581 -1.35 -2.92 -15.71
N VAL A 582 -0.20 -3.56 -15.97
CA VAL A 582 0.55 -3.41 -17.22
C VAL A 582 -0.29 -3.85 -18.42
N ILE A 583 -1.00 -4.99 -18.33
CA ILE A 583 -1.87 -5.49 -19.41
C ILE A 583 -2.97 -4.47 -19.73
N GLU A 584 -3.72 -4.02 -18.72
CA GLU A 584 -4.84 -3.11 -18.92
C GLU A 584 -4.40 -1.74 -19.46
N LEU A 585 -3.24 -1.22 -19.01
CA LEU A 585 -2.68 0.02 -19.56
C LEU A 585 -2.25 -0.11 -21.01
N ASN A 586 -1.69 -1.26 -21.42
CA ASN A 586 -1.35 -1.51 -22.82
C ASN A 586 -2.62 -1.53 -23.69
N GLU A 587 -3.73 -2.07 -23.19
CA GLU A 587 -5.01 -2.00 -23.87
C GLU A 587 -5.53 -0.56 -23.99
N CYS A 588 -5.35 0.28 -22.96
CA CYS A 588 -5.66 1.72 -23.04
C CYS A 588 -4.83 2.42 -24.14
N LEU A 589 -3.53 2.11 -24.23
CA LEU A 589 -2.65 2.68 -25.25
C LEU A 589 -3.01 2.18 -26.66
N ALA A 590 -3.43 0.92 -26.80
CA ALA A 590 -3.90 0.38 -28.07
C ALA A 590 -5.16 1.12 -28.56
N SER A 591 -6.12 1.38 -27.67
CA SER A 591 -7.32 2.18 -27.98
C SER A 591 -6.97 3.61 -28.41
N GLU A 592 -6.05 4.27 -27.71
CA GLU A 592 -5.59 5.62 -28.09
C GLU A 592 -4.90 5.64 -29.45
N ASN A 593 -4.05 4.66 -29.74
CA ASN A 593 -3.35 4.57 -31.02
C ASN A 593 -4.31 4.26 -32.19
N ALA A 594 -5.40 3.50 -31.94
CA ALA A 594 -6.42 3.22 -32.94
C ALA A 594 -7.14 4.51 -33.40
N ARG A 595 -7.34 5.48 -32.50
CA ARG A 595 -7.86 6.82 -32.83
C ARG A 595 -6.92 7.56 -33.79
N GLY A 596 -5.62 7.55 -33.50
CA GLY A 596 -4.60 8.18 -34.34
C GLY A 596 -4.42 7.52 -35.72
N GLY A 597 -4.71 6.22 -35.84
CA GLY A 597 -4.67 5.49 -37.12
C GLY A 597 -5.76 5.92 -38.10
N ALA A 598 -6.95 6.25 -37.62
CA ALA A 598 -8.06 6.73 -38.46
C ALA A 598 -7.88 8.18 -38.95
N SER A 599 -7.05 8.98 -38.25
CA SER A 599 -6.78 10.39 -38.59
C SER A 599 -5.63 10.56 -39.59
N ARG A 600 -4.82 9.51 -39.85
CA ARG A 600 -3.64 9.60 -40.74
C ARG A 600 -3.96 9.61 -42.23
N ASP A 601 -5.21 9.35 -42.61
CA ASP A 601 -5.67 9.45 -44.01
C ASP A 601 -6.09 10.88 -44.42
N MET A 602 -6.00 11.90 -43.54
CA MET A 602 -6.43 13.25 -43.92
C MET A 602 -5.54 14.45 -43.58
N GLU A 603 -4.48 14.36 -42.78
CA GLU A 603 -3.59 15.52 -42.60
C GLU A 603 -2.11 15.13 -42.58
N SER A 604 -1.49 15.26 -43.76
CA SER A 604 -0.05 15.33 -43.90
C SER A 604 0.41 16.77 -43.68
N LYS A 605 1.03 17.06 -42.53
CA LYS A 605 2.30 17.81 -42.39
C LYS A 605 2.61 18.17 -40.93
N SER A 606 3.87 17.88 -40.57
CA SER A 606 4.62 18.27 -39.38
C SER A 606 4.28 17.60 -38.05
N SER A 607 4.78 16.38 -37.87
CA SER A 607 5.30 15.93 -36.57
C SER A 607 6.38 14.87 -36.82
N ILE A 608 7.52 15.03 -36.15
CA ILE A 608 8.75 14.25 -36.33
C ILE A 608 8.44 12.75 -36.22
N GLU A 609 8.68 12.03 -37.29
CA GLU A 609 8.49 10.58 -37.40
C GLU A 609 9.71 9.87 -36.79
N VAL A 610 9.52 9.25 -35.63
CA VAL A 610 10.49 8.30 -35.06
C VAL A 610 10.04 6.91 -35.47
N SER A 611 10.79 6.28 -36.39
CA SER A 611 10.54 4.89 -36.78
C SER A 611 11.12 3.94 -35.74
N LEU A 612 10.34 2.92 -35.37
CA LEU A 612 10.75 1.86 -34.44
C LEU A 612 10.59 0.52 -35.14
N THR A 613 11.72 -0.14 -35.39
CA THR A 613 11.79 -1.55 -35.80
C THR A 613 11.70 -2.45 -34.57
N PHE A 614 10.78 -3.43 -34.61
CA PHE A 614 10.65 -4.46 -33.58
C PHE A 614 11.64 -5.60 -33.84
N GLY A 615 12.58 -5.79 -32.92
CA GLY A 615 13.37 -7.01 -32.80
C GLY A 615 12.72 -7.93 -31.78
N THR A 616 11.98 -8.94 -32.24
CA THR A 616 11.61 -10.10 -31.43
C THR A 616 12.79 -11.04 -31.42
N GLU A 617 13.58 -11.10 -30.35
CA GLU A 617 14.28 -12.34 -29.96
C GLU A 617 15.03 -12.26 -28.61
N VAL A 618 14.92 -13.38 -27.88
CA VAL A 618 15.73 -13.85 -26.75
C VAL A 618 15.43 -13.30 -25.35
N SER A 619 14.57 -14.03 -24.64
CA SER A 619 14.58 -14.16 -23.17
C SER A 619 15.99 -14.52 -22.68
N PRO A 620 16.60 -13.77 -21.74
CA PRO A 620 17.80 -14.24 -21.06
C PRO A 620 17.38 -15.18 -19.91
N ASN A 621 17.84 -16.42 -19.97
CA ASN A 621 17.85 -17.32 -18.83
C ASN A 621 18.76 -16.73 -17.73
N ALA A 622 18.27 -16.77 -16.49
CA ALA A 622 19.04 -16.42 -15.30
C ALA A 622 20.26 -17.35 -15.15
N ARG A 623 21.41 -16.76 -14.80
CA ARG A 623 22.57 -17.46 -14.24
C ARG A 623 22.71 -17.09 -12.77
#